data_AF-A0A7K8N8E6-F1
#
_entry.id   AF-A0A7K8N8E6-F1
#
_cell.length_a   1.000
_cell.length_b   1.000
_cell.length_c   1.000
_cell.angle_alpha   90.00
_cell.angle_beta   90.00
_cell.angle_gamma   90.00
#
_symmetry.space_group_name_H-M   'P 1'
#
loop_
_entity.id
_entity.type
_entity.pdbx_description
1 polymer ?
#
loop_
_entity_poly.entity_id
_entity_poly.type
_entity_poly.pdbx_seq_one_letter_code
_entity_poly.pdbx_strand_id
1 'polypeptide(L)'
;EKIRIEIISLCFSDSQIAVDDTIQQLFVECRLYNFLAEETPVSLPKPTGGQWVHYNYSNVIYVDKANNHARREYLKSILQKPDLKTDSLRFTVVSDPPEDEQELECEDIGFAYVSLREIFQKERDIIEQDIDVFDSQDDSAVIGKLKVTVEALHALRSVYEECRDD
;
A
#
# COMPACT_ATOMS: atom_id res chain seq x y z
N GLU A 1 8.89 -7.21 16.78
CA GLU A 1 9.11 -6.08 15.85
C GLU A 1 7.86 -5.82 15.03
N LYS A 2 7.78 -4.68 14.33
CA LYS A 2 6.61 -4.31 13.53
C LYS A 2 6.97 -3.41 12.34
N ILE A 3 6.13 -3.43 11.31
CA ILE A 3 6.09 -2.45 10.22
C ILE A 3 4.85 -1.59 10.46
N ARG A 4 4.99 -0.26 10.57
CA ARG A 4 3.85 0.66 10.67
C ARG A 4 3.56 1.25 9.29
N ILE A 5 2.28 1.27 8.94
CA ILE A 5 1.76 1.84 7.71
C ILE A 5 0.74 2.91 8.09
N GLU A 6 0.74 4.01 7.34
CA GLU A 6 -0.27 5.04 7.43
C GLU A 6 -0.70 5.43 6.02
N ILE A 7 -2.01 5.33 5.78
CA ILE A 7 -2.67 5.80 4.57
C ILE A 7 -3.26 7.16 4.92
N ILE A 8 -2.64 8.22 4.44
CA ILE A 8 -2.93 9.59 4.86
C ILE A 8 -4.02 10.18 3.96
N SER A 9 -3.75 10.26 2.65
CA SER A 9 -4.68 10.89 1.71
C SER A 9 -4.53 10.41 0.28
N LEU A 10 -5.59 10.52 -0.52
CA LEU A 10 -5.65 10.15 -1.94
C LEU A 10 -6.12 11.33 -2.78
N CYS A 11 -5.56 11.47 -3.98
CA CYS A 11 -5.95 12.45 -5.00
C CYS A 11 -5.86 11.82 -6.39
N PHE A 12 -6.80 12.14 -7.28
CA PHE A 12 -6.71 11.77 -8.70
C PHE A 12 -6.31 12.96 -9.55
N SER A 13 -5.41 12.71 -10.50
CA SER A 13 -5.02 13.62 -11.57
C SER A 13 -5.63 13.24 -12.92
N ASP A 14 -6.14 12.02 -13.07
CA ASP A 14 -6.80 11.59 -14.31
C ASP A 14 -8.22 12.16 -14.41
N SER A 15 -8.48 12.82 -15.54
CA SER A 15 -9.80 13.32 -15.89
C SER A 15 -10.84 12.22 -16.15
N GLN A 16 -10.45 11.03 -16.60
CA GLN A 16 -11.37 9.93 -16.91
C GLN A 16 -12.00 9.37 -15.64
N ILE A 17 -11.17 9.07 -14.62
CA ILE A 17 -11.66 8.62 -13.31
C ILE A 17 -12.53 9.69 -12.66
N ALA A 18 -12.14 10.97 -12.80
CA ALA A 18 -12.91 12.07 -12.23
C ALA A 18 -14.35 12.16 -12.79
N VAL A 19 -14.57 11.82 -14.07
CA VAL A 19 -15.90 11.85 -14.73
C VAL A 19 -16.63 10.52 -14.72
N ASP A 20 -16.02 9.45 -14.23
CA ASP A 20 -16.66 8.13 -14.16
C ASP A 20 -17.67 8.06 -12.99
N ASP A 21 -18.95 8.23 -13.30
CA ASP A 21 -20.03 8.24 -12.30
C ASP A 21 -20.28 6.87 -11.64
N THR A 22 -19.68 5.79 -12.16
CA THR A 22 -19.73 4.47 -11.51
C THR A 22 -18.82 4.40 -10.29
N ILE A 23 -17.77 5.23 -10.25
CA ILE A 23 -16.82 5.31 -9.14
C ILE A 23 -17.27 6.40 -8.17
N GLN A 24 -17.81 6.00 -7.02
CA GLN A 24 -18.39 6.93 -6.05
C GLN A 24 -17.68 6.91 -4.70
N GLN A 25 -17.39 5.73 -4.16
CA GLN A 25 -16.74 5.54 -2.87
C GLN A 25 -15.46 4.72 -3.07
N LEU A 26 -14.43 5.05 -2.29
CA LEU A 26 -13.11 4.44 -2.43
C LEU A 26 -12.53 4.09 -1.08
N PHE A 27 -11.99 2.89 -0.97
CA PHE A 27 -11.10 2.51 0.13
C PHE A 27 -9.72 2.13 -0.41
N VAL A 28 -8.75 2.04 0.50
CA VAL A 28 -7.39 1.64 0.15
C VAL A 28 -7.02 0.39 0.92
N GLU A 29 -6.68 -0.67 0.18
CA GLU A 29 -6.09 -1.90 0.71
C GLU A 29 -4.56 -1.78 0.70
N CYS A 30 -3.88 -2.23 1.75
CA CYS A 30 -2.44 -2.42 1.77
C CYS A 30 -2.11 -3.89 2.00
N ARG A 31 -1.22 -4.43 1.17
CA ARG A 31 -0.85 -5.85 1.19
C ARG A 31 0.66 -6.05 1.20
N LEU A 32 1.12 -6.91 2.11
CA LEU A 32 2.47 -7.46 2.12
C LEU A 32 2.43 -8.86 1.49
N TYR A 33 2.71 -8.97 0.19
CA TYR A 33 2.68 -10.24 -0.55
C TYR A 33 1.37 -11.04 -0.37
N ASN A 34 1.45 -12.30 0.08
CA ASN A 34 0.31 -13.18 0.35
C ASN A 34 -0.16 -13.12 1.81
N PHE A 35 0.36 -12.18 2.61
CA PHE A 35 -0.13 -11.96 3.98
C PHE A 35 -1.38 -11.07 3.95
N LEU A 36 -2.08 -11.05 5.09
CA LEU A 36 -3.34 -10.33 5.29
C LEU A 36 -3.28 -8.93 4.67
N ALA A 37 -4.27 -8.66 3.82
CA ALA A 37 -4.60 -7.35 3.33
C ALA A 37 -5.24 -6.54 4.47
N GLU A 38 -4.71 -5.37 4.72
CA GLU A 38 -5.27 -4.42 5.69
C GLU A 38 -5.90 -3.27 4.92
N GLU A 39 -7.16 -2.96 5.19
CA GLU A 39 -7.91 -1.93 4.45
C GLU A 39 -8.29 -0.75 5.34
N THR A 40 -8.48 0.41 4.72
CA THR A 40 -9.06 1.56 5.42
C THR A 40 -10.49 1.22 5.84
N PRO A 41 -10.89 1.48 7.10
CA PRO A 41 -12.16 0.98 7.65
C PRO A 41 -13.41 1.67 7.09
N VAL A 42 -13.23 2.73 6.30
CA VAL A 42 -14.31 3.54 5.73
C VAL A 42 -13.93 3.91 4.31
N SER A 43 -14.86 3.68 3.38
CA SER A 43 -14.79 4.19 2.02
C SER A 43 -15.11 5.69 2.02
N LEU A 44 -14.29 6.47 1.33
CA LEU A 44 -14.45 7.92 1.20
C LEU A 44 -14.95 8.28 -0.19
N PRO A 45 -15.69 9.40 -0.34
CA PRO A 45 -16.15 9.85 -1.64
C PRO A 45 -14.98 10.07 -2.60
N LYS A 46 -15.19 9.77 -3.89
CA LYS A 46 -14.20 10.01 -4.95
C LYS A 46 -13.72 11.47 -4.92
N PRO A 47 -12.39 11.73 -4.85
CA PRO A 47 -11.86 13.08 -4.97
C PRO A 47 -12.19 13.70 -6.33
N THR A 48 -12.59 14.98 -6.36
CA THR A 48 -12.88 15.71 -7.61
C THR A 48 -11.93 16.88 -7.80
N GLY A 49 -11.62 17.23 -9.05
CA GLY A 49 -10.88 18.46 -9.39
C GLY A 49 -9.49 18.58 -8.73
N GLY A 50 -8.76 17.47 -8.57
CA GLY A 50 -7.44 17.47 -7.93
C GLY A 50 -7.47 17.68 -6.41
N GLN A 51 -8.64 17.57 -5.77
CA GLN A 51 -8.76 17.59 -4.32
C GLN A 51 -8.17 16.34 -3.68
N TRP A 52 -7.81 16.46 -2.40
CA TRP A 52 -7.38 15.35 -1.56
C TRP A 52 -8.51 14.90 -0.64
N VAL A 53 -8.68 13.59 -0.51
CA VAL A 53 -9.49 12.98 0.57
C VAL A 53 -8.55 12.35 1.58
N HIS A 54 -8.89 12.43 2.86
CA HIS A 54 -7.99 12.08 3.95
C HIS A 54 -8.52 10.89 4.75
N TYR A 55 -7.86 9.74 4.65
CA TYR A 55 -8.16 8.55 5.42
C TYR A 55 -7.59 8.65 6.84
N ASN A 56 -6.36 9.18 6.97
CA ASN A 56 -5.62 9.25 8.24
C ASN A 56 -5.66 7.94 9.03
N TYR A 57 -5.52 6.82 8.31
CA TYR A 57 -5.64 5.49 8.88
C TYR A 57 -4.25 4.88 9.07
N SER A 58 -3.97 4.39 10.28
CA SER A 58 -2.71 3.74 10.59
C SER A 58 -2.94 2.29 11.00
N ASN A 59 -2.07 1.42 10.50
CA ASN A 59 -2.06 0.01 10.84
C ASN A 59 -0.64 -0.51 11.06
N VAL A 60 -0.55 -1.69 11.66
CA VAL A 60 0.68 -2.32 12.10
C VAL A 60 0.72 -3.78 11.65
N ILE A 61 1.72 -4.11 10.83
CA ILE A 61 2.04 -5.49 10.50
C ILE A 61 3.07 -6.00 11.49
N TYR A 62 2.65 -6.91 12.37
CA TYR A 62 3.57 -7.56 13.32
C TYR A 62 4.50 -8.54 12.61
N VAL A 63 5.79 -8.43 12.92
CA VAL A 63 6.87 -9.26 12.35
C VAL A 63 7.84 -9.71 13.44
N ASP A 64 7.37 -9.89 14.67
CA ASP A 64 8.19 -10.41 15.77
C ASP A 64 8.70 -11.84 15.52
N LYS A 65 9.91 -12.10 15.99
CA LYS A 65 10.61 -13.39 15.84
C LYS A 65 9.80 -14.58 16.35
N ALA A 66 9.02 -14.39 17.42
CA ALA A 66 8.34 -15.47 18.11
C ALA A 66 7.13 -16.02 17.33
N ASN A 67 6.33 -15.13 16.72
CA ASN A 67 5.02 -15.52 16.17
C ASN A 67 4.90 -15.32 14.66
N ASN A 68 5.85 -14.62 14.02
CA ASN A 68 5.69 -14.17 12.63
C ASN A 68 6.76 -14.74 11.68
N HIS A 69 7.16 -16.01 11.89
CA HIS A 69 8.20 -16.68 11.11
C HIS A 69 7.97 -16.58 9.60
N ALA A 70 6.75 -16.87 9.11
CA ALA A 70 6.46 -16.80 7.67
C ALA A 70 6.66 -15.38 7.09
N ARG A 71 6.23 -14.34 7.80
CA ARG A 71 6.43 -12.94 7.39
C ARG A 71 7.91 -12.58 7.40
N ARG A 72 8.66 -13.01 8.41
CA ARG A 72 10.11 -12.77 8.49
C ARG A 72 10.85 -13.48 7.37
N GLU A 73 10.53 -14.73 7.06
CA GLU A 73 11.14 -15.46 5.93
C GLU A 73 10.88 -14.77 4.59
N TYR A 74 9.68 -14.22 4.40
CA TYR A 74 9.40 -13.39 3.23
C TYR A 74 10.27 -12.13 3.20
N LEU A 75 10.40 -11.40 4.33
CA LEU A 75 11.29 -10.24 4.42
C LEU A 75 12.76 -10.63 4.19
N LYS A 76 13.24 -11.78 4.70
CA LYS A 76 14.58 -12.30 4.40
C LYS A 76 14.76 -12.50 2.89
N SER A 77 13.76 -13.08 2.23
CA SER A 77 13.80 -13.31 0.78
C SER A 77 13.95 -12.01 -0.02
N ILE A 78 13.27 -10.94 0.40
CA ILE A 78 13.42 -9.60 -0.18
C ILE A 78 14.85 -9.11 -0.01
N LEU A 79 15.38 -9.17 1.22
CA LEU A 79 16.71 -8.63 1.52
C LEU A 79 17.84 -9.41 0.83
N GLN A 80 17.70 -10.73 0.65
CA GLN A 80 18.73 -11.60 0.09
C GLN A 80 18.70 -11.74 -1.44
N LYS A 81 17.54 -11.62 -2.09
CA LYS A 81 17.38 -11.88 -3.54
C LYS A 81 16.97 -10.62 -4.29
N PRO A 82 17.89 -9.95 -5.02
CA PRO A 82 17.62 -8.68 -5.73
C PRO A 82 16.50 -8.76 -6.77
N ASP A 83 16.32 -9.91 -7.42
CA ASP A 83 15.49 -10.04 -8.63
C ASP A 83 14.03 -10.47 -8.37
N LEU A 84 13.56 -10.43 -7.11
CA LEU A 84 12.17 -10.72 -6.81
C LEU A 84 11.30 -9.52 -7.23
N LYS A 85 10.40 -9.72 -8.20
CA LYS A 85 9.35 -8.76 -8.59
C LYS A 85 8.39 -8.37 -7.45
N THR A 86 8.51 -9.00 -6.28
CA THR A 86 7.61 -8.87 -5.14
C THR A 86 8.37 -8.36 -3.91
N ASP A 87 9.05 -7.22 -4.01
CA ASP A 87 9.80 -6.60 -2.90
C ASP A 87 9.10 -5.39 -2.27
N SER A 88 7.85 -5.16 -2.67
CA SER A 88 7.11 -3.95 -2.37
C SER A 88 5.85 -4.23 -1.57
N LEU A 89 5.52 -3.32 -0.64
CA LEU A 89 4.17 -3.16 -0.14
C LEU A 89 3.32 -2.62 -1.28
N ARG A 90 2.21 -3.30 -1.58
CA ARG A 90 1.25 -2.85 -2.59
C ARG A 90 0.08 -2.17 -1.89
N PHE A 91 -0.27 -0.99 -2.35
CA PHE A 91 -1.51 -0.31 -2.04
C PHE A 91 -2.45 -0.45 -3.23
N THR A 92 -3.69 -0.86 -3.00
CA THR A 92 -4.73 -0.93 -4.02
C THR A 92 -5.80 0.07 -3.68
N VAL A 93 -6.13 0.96 -4.62
CA VAL A 93 -7.29 1.84 -4.53
C VAL A 93 -8.47 1.08 -5.11
N VAL A 94 -9.52 0.89 -4.34
CA VAL A 94 -10.64 0.01 -4.68
C VAL A 94 -11.94 0.83 -4.68
N SER A 95 -12.76 0.64 -5.71
CA SER A 95 -14.12 1.17 -5.78
C SER A 95 -15.06 0.32 -4.94
N ASP A 96 -15.78 0.98 -4.05
CA ASP A 96 -16.81 0.39 -3.21
C ASP A 96 -18.18 0.78 -3.76
N PRO A 97 -18.99 -0.20 -4.22
CA PRO A 97 -20.34 0.07 -4.69
C PRO A 97 -21.19 0.82 -3.64
N PRO A 98 -22.10 1.71 -4.06
CA PRO A 98 -22.96 2.41 -3.13
C PRO A 98 -23.90 1.45 -2.39
N GLU A 99 -24.48 1.90 -1.25
CA GLU A 99 -25.28 1.04 -0.38
C GLU A 99 -26.49 0.38 -1.07
N ASP A 100 -27.04 1.03 -2.09
CA ASP A 100 -28.16 0.55 -2.90
C ASP A 100 -27.75 -0.39 -4.04
N GLU A 101 -26.46 -0.53 -4.32
CA GLU A 101 -25.89 -1.40 -5.36
C GLU A 101 -24.85 -2.40 -4.81
N GLN A 102 -24.95 -2.77 -3.53
CA GLN A 102 -24.03 -3.73 -2.87
C GLN A 102 -23.99 -5.14 -3.49
N GLU A 103 -24.84 -5.43 -4.47
CA GLU A 103 -24.75 -6.66 -5.28
C GLU A 103 -23.60 -6.62 -6.30
N LEU A 104 -23.06 -5.44 -6.61
CA LEU A 104 -21.91 -5.27 -7.48
C LEU A 104 -20.62 -5.68 -6.78
N GLU A 105 -19.62 -6.10 -7.56
CA GLU A 105 -18.30 -6.43 -7.05
C GLU A 105 -17.45 -5.16 -6.91
N CYS A 106 -16.58 -5.14 -5.89
CA CYS A 106 -15.56 -4.11 -5.78
C CYS A 106 -14.57 -4.21 -6.95
N GLU A 107 -14.13 -3.05 -7.45
CA GLU A 107 -13.22 -2.98 -8.60
C GLU A 107 -11.90 -2.30 -8.23
N ASP A 108 -10.78 -2.91 -8.60
CA ASP A 108 -9.45 -2.30 -8.45
C ASP A 108 -9.32 -1.13 -9.43
N ILE A 109 -9.18 0.09 -8.90
CA ILE A 109 -9.01 1.33 -9.69
C ILE A 109 -7.54 1.58 -10.01
N GLY A 110 -6.65 1.28 -9.07
CA GLY A 110 -5.24 1.48 -9.30
C GLY A 110 -4.33 0.95 -8.20
N PHE A 111 -3.04 0.95 -8.50
CA PHE A 111 -2.01 0.36 -7.66
C PHE A 111 -0.90 1.36 -7.36
N ALA A 112 -0.44 1.39 -6.11
CA ALA A 112 0.76 2.12 -5.70
C ALA A 112 1.70 1.21 -4.92
N TYR A 113 2.99 1.53 -4.92
CA TYR A 113 4.03 0.64 -4.42
C TYR A 113 5.04 1.36 -3.53
N VAL A 114 5.44 0.72 -2.43
CA VAL A 114 6.59 1.11 -1.62
C VAL A 114 7.56 -0.05 -1.54
N SER A 115 8.77 0.14 -2.10
CA SER A 115 9.82 -0.88 -2.04
C SER A 115 10.43 -0.95 -0.64
N LEU A 116 10.28 -2.11 0.02
CA LEU A 116 10.93 -2.37 1.30
C LEU A 116 12.45 -2.47 1.16
N ARG A 117 12.91 -2.92 -0.01
CA ARG A 117 14.34 -2.93 -0.34
C ARG A 117 14.90 -1.52 -0.38
N GLU A 118 14.21 -0.59 -1.02
CA GLU A 118 14.67 0.80 -1.08
C GLU A 118 14.76 1.43 0.32
N ILE A 119 13.78 1.17 1.20
CA ILE A 119 13.83 1.63 2.61
C ILE A 119 15.10 1.11 3.29
N PHE A 120 15.40 -0.19 3.11
CA PHE A 120 16.59 -0.80 3.69
C PHE A 120 17.89 -0.21 3.12
N GLN A 121 18.01 -0.12 1.80
CA GLN A 121 19.22 0.35 1.11
C GLN A 121 19.50 1.84 1.37
N LYS A 122 18.46 2.67 1.40
CA LYS A 122 18.56 4.11 1.71
C LYS A 122 18.65 4.39 3.21
N GLU A 123 18.52 3.36 4.03
CA GLU A 123 18.47 3.44 5.50
C GLU A 123 17.48 4.48 6.01
N ARG A 124 16.31 4.57 5.36
CA ARG A 124 15.33 5.63 5.64
C ARG A 124 13.91 5.16 5.39
N ASP A 125 13.07 5.34 6.40
CA ASP A 125 11.62 5.14 6.32
C ASP A 125 10.96 6.16 5.38
N ILE A 126 9.76 5.84 4.91
CA ILE A 126 8.92 6.74 4.12
C ILE A 126 8.03 7.50 5.09
N ILE A 127 8.11 8.83 5.11
CA ILE A 127 7.34 9.68 6.04
C ILE A 127 6.54 10.69 5.23
N GLU A 128 5.21 10.62 5.32
CA GLU A 128 4.25 11.52 4.64
C GLU A 128 4.56 11.81 3.17
N GLN A 129 4.98 10.79 2.43
CA GLN A 129 5.42 10.94 1.03
C GLN A 129 4.28 10.65 0.07
N ASP A 130 4.18 11.46 -0.98
CA ASP A 130 3.30 11.20 -2.12
C ASP A 130 3.94 10.16 -3.05
N ILE A 131 3.26 9.04 -3.27
CA ILE A 131 3.61 8.01 -4.24
C ILE A 131 2.59 7.98 -5.37
N ASP A 132 3.04 7.62 -6.57
CA ASP A 132 2.17 7.56 -7.74
C ASP A 132 1.22 6.37 -7.66
N VAL A 133 -0.03 6.60 -8.05
CA VAL A 133 -1.05 5.57 -8.25
C VAL A 133 -1.14 5.32 -9.75
N PHE A 134 -0.89 4.08 -10.15
CA PHE A 134 -0.95 3.62 -11.53
C PHE A 134 -2.33 3.03 -11.83
N ASP A 135 -2.80 3.18 -13.07
CA ASP A 135 -4.07 2.64 -13.54
C ASP A 135 -4.06 1.10 -13.44
N SER A 136 -5.21 0.50 -13.09
CA SER A 136 -5.33 -0.95 -12.96
C SER A 136 -5.34 -1.68 -14.32
N GLN A 137 -5.71 -0.99 -15.40
CA GLN A 137 -5.77 -1.48 -16.77
C GLN A 137 -4.52 -1.12 -17.58
N ASP A 138 -3.80 -0.06 -17.19
CA ASP A 138 -2.53 0.39 -17.81
C ASP A 138 -1.48 0.74 -16.75
N ASP A 139 -0.58 -0.21 -16.48
CA ASP A 139 0.47 -0.07 -15.46
C ASP A 139 1.53 1.02 -15.75
N SER A 140 1.44 1.67 -16.92
CA SER A 140 2.29 2.81 -17.29
C SER A 140 1.64 4.17 -17.04
N ALA A 141 0.31 4.21 -16.85
CA ALA A 141 -0.44 5.44 -16.69
C ALA A 141 -0.58 5.84 -15.23
N VAL A 142 -0.12 7.04 -14.86
CA VAL A 142 -0.30 7.59 -13.51
C VAL A 142 -1.65 8.31 -13.43
N ILE A 143 -2.53 7.81 -12.59
CA ILE A 143 -3.90 8.30 -12.43
C ILE A 143 -4.10 9.20 -11.21
N GLY A 144 -3.16 9.18 -10.27
CA GLY A 144 -3.26 9.93 -9.04
C GLY A 144 -2.04 9.81 -8.13
N LYS A 145 -2.19 10.30 -6.91
CA LYS A 145 -1.19 10.19 -5.84
C LYS A 145 -1.81 9.73 -4.54
N LEU A 146 -1.09 8.87 -3.84
CA LEU A 146 -1.39 8.42 -2.49
C LEU A 146 -0.31 8.95 -1.54
N LYS A 147 -0.72 9.60 -0.46
CA LYS A 147 0.20 10.04 0.59
C LYS A 147 0.28 8.98 1.68
N VAL A 148 1.49 8.50 1.98
CA VAL A 148 1.70 7.42 2.94
C VAL A 148 2.88 7.66 3.88
N THR A 149 2.83 7.02 5.05
CA THR A 149 3.99 6.75 5.90
C THR A 149 4.20 5.24 5.97
N VAL A 150 5.44 4.79 5.78
CA VAL A 150 5.85 3.39 5.94
C VAL A 150 7.13 3.36 6.78
N GLU A 151 7.00 2.88 8.01
CA GLU A 151 8.10 2.68 8.95
C GLU A 151 8.41 1.18 9.03
N ALA A 152 9.48 0.76 8.34
CA ALA A 152 9.87 -0.64 8.20
C ALA A 152 11.36 -0.88 8.49
N LEU A 153 12.20 0.16 8.48
CA LEU A 153 13.65 0.04 8.54
C LEU A 153 14.12 -0.74 9.77
N HIS A 154 13.55 -0.46 10.94
CA HIS A 154 13.92 -1.16 12.17
C HIS A 154 13.65 -2.68 12.08
N ALA A 155 12.49 -3.06 11.54
CA ALA A 155 12.15 -4.46 11.34
C ALA A 155 13.06 -5.12 10.29
N LEU A 156 13.33 -4.43 9.18
CA LEU A 156 14.20 -4.93 8.11
C LEU A 156 15.64 -5.16 8.60
N ARG A 157 16.19 -4.26 9.43
CA ARG A 157 17.51 -4.44 10.06
C ARG A 157 17.54 -5.67 10.97
N SER A 158 16.53 -5.85 11.81
CA SER A 158 16.43 -7.04 12.67
C SER A 158 16.35 -8.34 11.86
N VAL A 159 15.60 -8.35 10.76
CA VAL A 159 15.51 -9.52 9.86
C VAL A 159 16.85 -9.78 9.19
N TYR A 160 17.56 -8.74 8.77
CA TYR A 160 18.86 -8.86 8.14
C TYR A 160 19.93 -9.42 9.11
N GLU A 161 19.89 -9.02 10.38
CA GLU A 161 20.78 -9.55 11.41
C GLU A 161 20.60 -11.06 11.61
N GLU A 162 19.37 -11.58 11.58
CA GLU A 162 19.12 -13.03 11.62
C GLU A 162 19.77 -13.76 10.45
N CYS A 163 19.73 -13.19 9.24
CA CYS A 163 20.39 -13.80 8.08
C CYS A 163 21.91 -13.91 8.21
N ARG A 164 22.53 -13.15 9.12
CA ARG A 164 23.98 -13.20 9.37
C ARG A 164 24.34 -14.22 10.46
N ASP A 165 23.39 -14.51 11.33
CA ASP A 165 23.54 -15.46 12.43
C ASP A 165 23.08 -16.88 12.06
N ASP A 166 22.28 -17.03 11.00
CA ASP A 166 21.90 -18.29 10.31
C ASP A 166 23.04 -18.84 9.42
#